data_AF-A0A916CBE3-F1
#
_entry.id   AF-A0A916CBE3-F1
#
_cell.length_a   1.000
_cell.length_b   1.000
_cell.length_c   1.000
_cell.angle_alpha   90.00
_cell.angle_beta   90.00
_cell.angle_gamma   90.00
#
_symmetry.space_group_name_H-M   'P 1'
#
loop_
_entity.id
_entity.type
_entity.pdbx_description
1 polymer ?
#
loop_
_entity_poly.entity_id
_entity_poly.type
_entity_poly.pdbx_seq_one_letter_code
_entity_poly.pdbx_strand_id
1 'polypeptide(L)'
;MDNTNGFIREIERADSTVLAELTTLLGPKFKFPKAGVIRSGIMVPKSTCSAEDIKLYDSLVAEGRSWDEIEAKLGVDKDRKTKLIPKNVDYFSVFPGDCVNKENAKKLHSLYGDKDGKLRSFPVVFPINEWWNILPHSLRCYGNSGLKYKSDFRLVKDRNGEVVDASRVCAFPVDAVPGKKVFGGRSWDERPCDPEICSEYQAGECTFGGVIQFYIPGVPGVGLWMLPTTSWYSLVDIKSSLELVSRITGNRITGTFGGKPIFRIRKVREEISRIDTKTGKAIRTSQWLTKLEADVDMTELAAACEPGRVISAGLAAANMLAPSVIHDRAITEDKGTAEQVSSTTHQAVTLPGSNGNGIISESAETTFSKAASESSSTVSEEQNGEKKEEKKLSSSAEFLWKSLAGVCKSKAEVKGRLRELCGVDSFFALTDAQASEALNKLTEQMLQKY
;
A
#
# COMPACT_ATOMS: atom_id res chain seq x y z
N MET A 1 -22.85 24.82 25.79
CA MET A 1 -21.38 24.70 25.71
C MET A 1 -21.04 24.68 24.23
N ASP A 2 -20.21 25.61 23.78
CA ASP A 2 -19.75 25.66 22.40
C ASP A 2 -18.58 24.68 22.24
N ASN A 3 -18.90 23.47 21.79
CA ASN A 3 -17.93 22.41 21.62
C ASN A 3 -16.87 22.77 20.56
N THR A 4 -17.15 23.68 19.64
CA THR A 4 -16.19 24.10 18.61
C THR A 4 -15.09 24.95 19.22
N ASN A 5 -15.46 25.99 19.97
CA ASN A 5 -14.50 26.87 20.63
C ASN A 5 -13.80 26.20 21.82
N GLY A 6 -14.47 25.25 22.50
CA GLY A 6 -13.85 24.42 23.54
C GLY A 6 -12.76 23.50 23.00
N PHE A 7 -13.02 22.81 21.88
CA PHE A 7 -12.07 21.87 21.28
C PHE A 7 -10.85 22.56 20.67
N ILE A 8 -11.02 23.73 20.03
CA ILE A 8 -9.89 24.54 19.54
C ILE A 8 -8.97 24.94 20.70
N ARG A 9 -9.56 25.42 21.80
CA ARG A 9 -8.85 25.80 23.02
C ARG A 9 -8.10 24.66 23.69
N GLU A 10 -8.56 23.43 23.49
CA GLU A 10 -7.96 22.21 24.03
C GLU A 10 -6.81 21.73 23.15
N ILE A 11 -6.97 21.74 21.82
CA ILE A 11 -5.88 21.51 20.86
C ILE A 11 -4.75 22.52 21.05
N GLU A 12 -5.06 23.81 21.16
CA GLU A 12 -4.06 24.87 21.33
C GLU A 12 -3.28 24.75 22.65
N ARG A 13 -3.85 24.10 23.67
CA ARG A 13 -3.23 23.90 24.99
C ARG A 13 -2.65 22.50 25.17
N ALA A 14 -2.92 21.57 24.26
CA ALA A 14 -2.51 20.18 24.39
C ALA A 14 -1.01 20.01 24.13
N ASP A 15 -0.35 19.29 25.02
CA ASP A 15 1.00 18.75 24.84
C ASP A 15 1.01 17.71 23.69
N SER A 16 2.15 17.51 23.05
CA SER A 16 2.35 16.50 21.98
C SER A 16 1.92 15.09 22.39
N THR A 17 2.00 14.76 23.67
CA THR A 17 1.56 13.50 24.27
C THR A 17 0.03 13.37 24.26
N VAL A 18 -0.69 14.44 24.59
CA VAL A 18 -2.16 14.48 24.56
C VAL A 18 -2.67 14.43 23.12
N LEU A 19 -1.98 15.11 22.19
CA LEU A 19 -2.28 15.02 20.76
C LEU A 19 -2.05 13.60 20.19
N ALA A 20 -1.07 12.87 20.72
CA ALA A 20 -0.80 11.48 20.34
C ALA A 20 -1.85 10.49 20.88
N GLU A 21 -2.46 10.77 22.04
CA GLU A 21 -3.52 9.95 22.65
C GLU A 21 -4.93 10.24 22.13
N LEU A 22 -5.13 11.33 21.37
CA LEU A 22 -6.38 11.64 20.69
C LEU A 22 -6.67 10.61 19.58
N THR A 23 -7.20 9.47 19.99
CA THR A 23 -7.78 8.46 19.10
C THR A 23 -8.89 9.11 18.27
N THR A 24 -8.75 9.10 16.94
CA THR A 24 -9.68 9.78 16.06
C THR A 24 -11.02 9.05 16.02
N LEU A 25 -12.08 9.70 16.53
CA LEU A 25 -13.45 9.15 16.51
C LEU A 25 -13.93 8.76 15.11
N LEU A 26 -13.39 9.41 14.07
CA LEU A 26 -13.71 9.16 12.67
C LEU A 26 -13.06 7.89 12.10
N GLY A 27 -12.19 7.22 12.87
CA GLY A 27 -11.52 6.00 12.49
C GLY A 27 -10.47 6.18 11.38
N PRO A 28 -9.86 5.08 10.90
CA PRO A 28 -8.75 5.11 9.95
C PRO A 28 -9.19 5.26 8.49
N LYS A 29 -10.48 5.08 8.18
CA LYS A 29 -10.99 5.11 6.80
C LYS A 29 -11.34 6.55 6.42
N PHE A 30 -10.54 7.16 5.55
CA PHE A 30 -10.83 8.47 4.95
C PHE A 30 -11.47 8.32 3.57
N LYS A 31 -12.36 9.27 3.23
CA LYS A 31 -12.92 9.40 1.89
C LYS A 31 -12.14 10.48 1.15
N PHE A 32 -11.53 10.11 0.03
CA PHE A 32 -10.85 11.09 -0.80
C PHE A 32 -11.83 11.91 -1.65
N PRO A 33 -11.59 13.22 -1.81
CA PRO A 33 -12.31 14.01 -2.81
C PRO A 33 -11.98 13.49 -4.21
N LYS A 34 -12.99 13.42 -5.07
CA LYS A 34 -12.86 12.99 -6.46
C LYS A 34 -12.37 14.16 -7.32
N ALA A 35 -11.31 13.97 -8.10
CA ALA A 35 -10.92 14.89 -9.17
C ALA A 35 -11.59 14.54 -10.52
N GLY A 36 -11.71 13.25 -10.83
CA GLY A 36 -12.35 12.77 -12.06
C GLY A 36 -12.50 11.25 -12.10
N VAL A 37 -13.21 10.75 -13.11
CA VAL A 37 -13.39 9.31 -13.34
C VAL A 37 -12.78 8.91 -14.68
N ILE A 38 -11.96 7.85 -14.67
CA ILE A 38 -11.48 7.18 -15.87
C ILE A 38 -12.24 5.87 -16.00
N ARG A 39 -12.94 5.68 -17.12
CA ARG A 39 -13.71 4.46 -17.39
C ARG A 39 -12.81 3.46 -18.10
N SER A 40 -12.88 2.19 -17.70
CA SER A 40 -12.07 1.10 -18.27
C SER A 40 -12.52 0.64 -19.66
N GLY A 41 -13.56 1.23 -20.24
CA GLY A 41 -14.04 0.91 -21.57
C GLY A 41 -15.05 1.95 -22.03
N ILE A 42 -15.92 1.54 -22.96
CA ILE A 42 -17.01 2.38 -23.48
C ILE A 42 -18.37 1.75 -23.19
N MET A 43 -19.40 2.58 -23.16
CA MET A 43 -20.79 2.14 -23.30
C MET A 43 -21.19 2.28 -24.76
N VAL A 44 -21.97 1.35 -25.29
CA VAL A 44 -22.54 1.44 -26.65
C VAL A 44 -24.03 1.18 -26.61
N PRO A 45 -24.83 1.81 -27.50
CA PRO A 45 -26.24 1.48 -27.63
C PRO A 45 -26.45 0.00 -27.96
N LYS A 46 -27.49 -0.62 -27.37
CA LYS A 46 -27.93 -1.95 -27.76
C LYS A 46 -28.35 -1.95 -29.23
N SER A 47 -28.23 -3.11 -29.89
CA SER A 47 -28.72 -3.32 -31.26
C SER A 47 -30.23 -3.10 -31.41
N THR A 48 -30.99 -3.10 -30.31
CA THR A 48 -32.44 -2.87 -30.27
C THR A 48 -32.81 -1.39 -30.17
N CYS A 49 -31.86 -0.46 -30.06
CA CYS A 49 -32.14 0.97 -29.96
C CYS A 49 -32.69 1.54 -31.27
N SER A 50 -33.55 2.55 -31.16
CA SER A 50 -34.10 3.26 -32.33
C SER A 50 -33.04 4.14 -33.01
N ALA A 51 -33.30 4.55 -34.25
CA ALA A 51 -32.41 5.48 -34.95
C ALA A 51 -32.38 6.86 -34.26
N GLU A 52 -33.46 7.30 -33.61
CA GLU A 52 -33.46 8.51 -32.80
C GLU A 52 -32.57 8.38 -31.56
N ASP A 53 -32.63 7.23 -30.86
CA ASP A 53 -31.79 6.97 -29.69
C ASP A 53 -30.30 7.00 -30.03
N ILE A 54 -29.92 6.43 -31.18
CA ILE A 54 -28.52 6.42 -31.64
C ILE A 54 -28.04 7.84 -31.95
N LYS A 55 -28.85 8.64 -32.65
CA LYS A 55 -28.51 10.04 -32.93
C LYS A 55 -28.38 10.87 -31.65
N LEU A 56 -29.29 10.65 -30.68
CA LEU A 56 -29.23 11.32 -29.38
C LEU A 56 -27.95 10.90 -28.63
N TYR A 57 -27.64 9.60 -28.59
CA TYR A 57 -26.40 9.09 -28.01
C TYR A 57 -25.17 9.76 -28.61
N ASP A 58 -25.04 9.78 -29.94
CA ASP A 58 -23.88 10.37 -30.63
C ASP A 58 -23.73 11.86 -30.32
N SER A 59 -24.85 12.60 -30.28
CA SER A 59 -24.84 14.03 -29.93
C SER A 59 -24.34 14.27 -28.50
N LEU A 60 -24.78 13.47 -27.53
CA LEU A 60 -24.40 13.62 -26.13
C LEU A 60 -22.95 13.21 -25.88
N VAL A 61 -22.45 12.21 -26.61
CA VAL A 61 -21.03 11.84 -26.61
C VAL A 61 -20.19 12.99 -27.15
N ALA A 62 -20.62 13.63 -28.25
CA ALA A 62 -19.92 14.78 -28.82
C ALA A 62 -19.91 16.00 -27.86
N GLU A 63 -20.95 16.18 -27.04
CA GLU A 63 -21.00 17.17 -25.96
C GLU A 63 -20.06 16.86 -24.79
N GLY A 64 -19.50 15.64 -24.70
CA GLY A 64 -18.64 15.21 -23.60
C GLY A 64 -19.41 14.90 -22.30
N ARG A 65 -20.68 14.48 -22.42
CA ARG A 65 -21.52 14.03 -21.30
C ARG A 65 -20.98 12.72 -20.71
N SER A 66 -21.19 12.51 -19.41
CA SER A 66 -20.85 11.24 -18.77
C SER A 66 -21.86 10.15 -19.14
N TRP A 67 -21.49 8.88 -18.95
CA TRP A 67 -22.41 7.76 -19.21
C TRP A 67 -23.67 7.82 -18.36
N ASP A 68 -23.55 8.23 -17.10
CA ASP A 68 -24.70 8.33 -16.19
C ASP A 68 -25.68 9.41 -16.68
N GLU A 69 -25.18 10.53 -17.22
CA GLU A 69 -26.01 11.58 -17.85
C GLU A 69 -26.66 11.10 -19.15
N ILE A 70 -25.93 10.32 -19.95
CA ILE A 70 -26.41 9.76 -21.22
C ILE A 70 -27.52 8.73 -20.96
N GLU A 71 -27.31 7.79 -20.03
CA GLU A 71 -28.33 6.82 -19.64
C GLU A 71 -29.59 7.50 -19.12
N ALA A 72 -29.45 8.53 -18.27
CA ALA A 72 -30.59 9.29 -17.77
C ALA A 72 -31.40 9.94 -18.89
N LYS A 73 -30.73 10.47 -19.93
CA LYS A 73 -31.40 11.10 -21.09
C LYS A 73 -32.01 10.10 -22.07
N LEU A 74 -31.35 8.97 -22.30
CA LEU A 74 -31.86 7.92 -23.20
C LEU A 74 -33.04 7.16 -22.59
N GLY A 75 -33.13 7.14 -21.25
CA GLY A 75 -34.15 6.41 -20.51
C GLY A 75 -33.96 4.89 -20.60
N VAL A 76 -35.06 4.16 -20.34
CA VAL A 76 -35.05 2.70 -20.31
C VAL A 76 -35.67 2.10 -21.58
N ASP A 77 -35.30 0.86 -21.88
CA ASP A 77 -35.94 0.06 -22.92
C ASP A 77 -37.31 -0.48 -22.48
N LYS A 78 -37.97 -1.25 -23.37
CA LYS A 78 -39.28 -1.86 -23.14
C LYS A 78 -39.30 -2.78 -21.90
N ASP A 79 -38.16 -3.34 -21.53
CA ASP A 79 -37.99 -4.24 -20.38
C ASP A 79 -37.58 -3.48 -19.10
N ARG A 80 -37.62 -2.13 -19.12
CA ARG A 80 -37.16 -1.24 -18.05
C ARG A 80 -35.67 -1.40 -17.71
N LYS A 81 -34.84 -1.77 -18.69
CA LYS A 81 -33.38 -1.87 -18.55
C LYS A 81 -32.67 -0.71 -19.25
N THR A 82 -31.41 -0.46 -18.89
CA THR A 82 -30.56 0.51 -19.60
C THR A 82 -30.47 0.17 -21.08
N LYS A 83 -30.52 1.18 -21.95
CA LYS A 83 -30.33 1.06 -23.40
C LYS A 83 -28.86 0.92 -23.81
N LEU A 84 -27.93 1.12 -22.88
CA LEU A 84 -26.50 0.99 -23.11
C LEU A 84 -25.98 -0.36 -22.62
N ILE A 85 -24.91 -0.83 -23.25
CA ILE A 85 -24.16 -2.01 -22.82
C ILE A 85 -22.67 -1.71 -22.78
N PRO A 86 -21.93 -2.23 -21.79
CA PRO A 86 -20.49 -2.05 -21.73
C PRO A 86 -19.80 -2.85 -22.83
N LYS A 87 -18.80 -2.25 -23.48
CA LYS A 87 -17.95 -2.91 -24.47
C LYS A 87 -16.49 -2.87 -24.02
N ASN A 88 -15.87 -4.04 -24.03
CA ASN A 88 -14.45 -4.20 -23.73
C ASN A 88 -13.61 -3.72 -24.93
N VAL A 89 -12.80 -2.70 -24.72
CA VAL A 89 -11.95 -2.04 -25.73
C VAL A 89 -10.53 -1.88 -25.21
N ASP A 90 -9.61 -1.57 -26.12
CA ASP A 90 -8.16 -1.45 -25.87
C ASP A 90 -7.73 -0.12 -25.23
N TYR A 91 -8.67 0.78 -24.92
CA TYR A 91 -8.39 2.10 -24.36
C TYR A 91 -9.32 2.45 -23.18
N PHE A 92 -8.91 3.44 -22.40
CA PHE A 92 -9.69 4.08 -21.35
C PHE A 92 -10.47 5.27 -21.90
N SER A 93 -11.64 5.53 -21.33
CA SER A 93 -12.49 6.67 -21.72
C SER A 93 -12.59 7.68 -20.59
N VAL A 94 -12.49 8.96 -20.92
CA VAL A 94 -12.57 10.07 -19.97
C VAL A 94 -13.44 11.15 -20.56
N PHE A 95 -14.50 11.53 -19.85
CA PHE A 95 -15.45 12.54 -20.28
C PHE A 95 -15.26 13.82 -19.48
N PRO A 96 -15.39 15.01 -20.10
CA PRO A 96 -15.46 16.26 -19.37
C PRO A 96 -16.50 16.23 -18.24
N GLY A 97 -17.67 15.60 -18.46
CA GLY A 97 -18.70 15.42 -17.43
C GLY A 97 -18.32 14.52 -16.25
N ASP A 98 -17.30 13.66 -16.39
CA ASP A 98 -16.80 12.81 -15.31
C ASP A 98 -15.77 13.53 -14.41
N CYS A 99 -15.29 14.71 -14.82
CA CYS A 99 -14.27 15.51 -14.13
C CYS A 99 -14.87 16.68 -13.34
N VAL A 100 -14.30 16.99 -12.17
CA VAL A 100 -14.65 18.22 -11.43
C VAL A 100 -14.20 19.45 -12.22
N ASN A 101 -12.98 19.44 -12.74
CA ASN A 101 -12.53 20.39 -13.74
C ASN A 101 -12.62 19.73 -15.13
N LYS A 102 -13.57 20.19 -15.95
CA LYS A 102 -13.85 19.65 -17.28
C LYS A 102 -12.63 19.65 -18.22
N GLU A 103 -11.76 20.66 -18.09
CA GLU A 103 -10.54 20.77 -18.91
C GLU A 103 -9.52 19.67 -18.64
N ASN A 104 -9.60 19.02 -17.48
CA ASN A 104 -8.67 17.96 -17.12
C ASN A 104 -8.82 16.73 -18.03
N ALA A 105 -10.00 16.46 -18.58
CA ALA A 105 -10.19 15.39 -19.56
C ALA A 105 -9.31 15.63 -20.80
N LYS A 106 -9.39 16.85 -21.37
CA LYS A 106 -8.56 17.25 -22.53
C LYS A 106 -7.08 17.25 -22.19
N LYS A 107 -6.70 17.76 -21.01
CA LYS A 107 -5.31 17.79 -20.57
C LYS A 107 -4.72 16.39 -20.40
N LEU A 108 -5.49 15.45 -19.86
CA LEU A 108 -5.07 14.05 -19.73
C LEU A 108 -4.78 13.42 -21.10
N HIS A 109 -5.69 13.59 -22.07
CA HIS A 109 -5.47 13.13 -23.45
C HIS A 109 -4.28 13.83 -24.11
N SER A 110 -4.08 15.12 -23.85
CA SER A 110 -2.92 15.85 -24.38
C SER A 110 -1.58 15.35 -23.83
N LEU A 111 -1.53 14.86 -22.60
CA LEU A 111 -0.31 14.39 -21.95
C LEU A 111 0.00 12.93 -22.27
N TYR A 112 -1.03 12.08 -22.32
CA TYR A 112 -0.86 10.62 -22.33
C TYR A 112 -1.70 9.90 -23.39
N GLY A 113 -2.43 10.63 -24.24
CA GLY A 113 -3.10 10.06 -25.40
C GLY A 113 -2.09 9.59 -26.44
N ASP A 114 -2.39 8.45 -27.07
CA ASP A 114 -1.63 7.95 -28.20
C ASP A 114 -1.87 8.82 -29.45
N LYS A 115 -1.13 8.55 -30.52
CA LYS A 115 -1.24 9.29 -31.79
C LYS A 115 -2.65 9.28 -32.41
N ASP A 116 -3.45 8.25 -32.12
CA ASP A 116 -4.85 8.11 -32.54
C ASP A 116 -5.84 8.76 -31.57
N GLY A 117 -5.35 9.51 -30.57
CA GLY A 117 -6.16 10.22 -29.58
C GLY A 117 -6.66 9.33 -28.43
N LYS A 118 -6.40 8.02 -28.46
CA LYS A 118 -6.88 7.08 -27.44
C LYS A 118 -5.93 7.00 -26.25
N LEU A 119 -6.51 6.89 -25.05
CA LEU A 119 -5.74 6.74 -23.82
C LEU A 119 -5.56 5.25 -23.51
N ARG A 120 -4.43 4.64 -23.87
CA ARG A 120 -4.16 3.22 -23.55
C ARG A 120 -3.34 3.04 -22.30
N SER A 121 -2.60 4.07 -21.89
CA SER A 121 -1.70 3.96 -20.75
C SER A 121 -1.27 5.33 -20.21
N PHE A 122 -1.17 5.46 -18.88
CA PHE A 122 -0.80 6.70 -18.20
C PHE A 122 -0.13 6.41 -16.84
N PRO A 123 0.81 7.25 -16.39
CA PRO A 123 1.48 7.06 -15.11
C PRO A 123 0.55 7.44 -13.96
N VAL A 124 0.75 6.81 -12.80
CA VAL A 124 -0.02 7.08 -11.59
C VAL A 124 0.88 7.18 -10.36
N VAL A 125 0.46 8.00 -9.40
CA VAL A 125 1.09 8.11 -8.08
C VAL A 125 0.03 7.87 -7.02
N PHE A 126 0.31 6.97 -6.09
CA PHE A 126 -0.63 6.65 -5.02
C PHE A 126 -0.49 7.61 -3.83
N PRO A 127 -1.60 7.97 -3.16
CA PRO A 127 -1.59 8.97 -2.09
C PRO A 127 -1.14 8.41 -0.74
N ILE A 128 -1.18 7.09 -0.57
CA ILE A 128 -1.00 6.38 0.70
C ILE A 128 -0.34 5.03 0.46
N ASN A 129 0.13 4.38 1.53
CA ASN A 129 0.86 3.12 1.45
C ASN A 129 -0.05 1.89 1.62
N GLU A 130 -1.23 2.06 2.21
CA GLU A 130 -2.18 0.99 2.44
C GLU A 130 -2.90 0.61 1.14
N TRP A 131 -2.52 -0.52 0.56
CA TRP A 131 -3.09 -0.97 -0.72
C TRP A 131 -4.62 -1.10 -0.68
N TRP A 132 -5.21 -1.46 0.47
CA TRP A 132 -6.67 -1.60 0.60
C TRP A 132 -7.42 -0.26 0.52
N ASN A 133 -6.75 0.85 0.84
CA ASN A 133 -7.30 2.19 0.68
C ASN A 133 -7.05 2.73 -0.75
N ILE A 134 -6.00 2.27 -1.44
CA ILE A 134 -5.78 2.53 -2.87
C ILE A 134 -6.83 1.80 -3.73
N LEU A 135 -7.17 0.57 -3.32
CA LEU A 135 -7.99 -0.37 -4.06
C LEU A 135 -9.19 -0.90 -3.24
N PRO A 136 -10.09 -0.03 -2.75
CA PRO A 136 -11.28 -0.50 -2.05
C PRO A 136 -12.18 -1.30 -2.99
N HIS A 137 -12.50 -2.52 -2.60
CA HIS A 137 -13.32 -3.45 -3.37
C HIS A 137 -14.17 -4.33 -2.44
N SER A 138 -15.30 -4.80 -2.96
CA SER A 138 -16.25 -5.63 -2.20
C SER A 138 -17.30 -6.21 -3.15
N LEU A 139 -17.91 -7.32 -2.77
CA LEU A 139 -19.20 -7.74 -3.30
C LEU A 139 -20.30 -6.81 -2.78
N ARG A 140 -21.19 -6.34 -3.65
CA ARG A 140 -22.29 -5.43 -3.27
C ARG A 140 -23.59 -5.81 -3.95
N CYS A 141 -24.68 -5.68 -3.21
CA CYS A 141 -26.05 -5.80 -3.70
C CYS A 141 -26.79 -4.49 -3.43
N TYR A 142 -27.45 -3.96 -4.45
CA TYR A 142 -28.26 -2.74 -4.35
C TYR A 142 -29.74 -3.08 -4.52
N GLY A 143 -30.59 -2.52 -3.66
CA GLY A 143 -32.04 -2.55 -3.82
C GLY A 143 -32.58 -1.15 -4.14
N ASN A 144 -33.91 -1.01 -4.14
CA ASN A 144 -34.58 0.26 -4.45
C ASN A 144 -34.17 1.42 -3.53
N SER A 145 -33.84 1.14 -2.27
CA SER A 145 -33.48 2.12 -1.24
C SER A 145 -31.96 2.33 -1.10
N GLY A 146 -31.14 1.75 -1.97
CA GLY A 146 -29.69 1.86 -1.95
C GLY A 146 -28.98 0.55 -1.62
N LEU A 147 -27.81 0.64 -0.98
CA LEU A 147 -26.96 -0.52 -0.67
C LEU A 147 -27.68 -1.46 0.33
N LYS A 148 -27.99 -2.67 -0.11
CA LYS A 148 -28.68 -3.71 0.67
C LYS A 148 -27.68 -4.61 1.40
N TYR A 149 -26.65 -5.06 0.70
CA TYR A 149 -25.59 -5.92 1.24
C TYR A 149 -24.21 -5.48 0.75
N LYS A 150 -23.19 -5.61 1.59
CA LYS A 150 -21.79 -5.48 1.19
C LYS A 150 -20.94 -6.56 1.87
N SER A 151 -19.97 -7.12 1.15
CA SER A 151 -18.95 -7.94 1.80
C SER A 151 -17.94 -7.06 2.53
N ASP A 152 -17.49 -7.50 3.69
CA ASP A 152 -16.37 -6.95 4.44
C ASP A 152 -15.53 -8.09 5.03
N PHE A 153 -14.44 -7.76 5.71
CA PHE A 153 -13.63 -8.73 6.45
C PHE A 153 -13.65 -8.41 7.94
N ARG A 154 -13.78 -9.48 8.74
CA ARG A 154 -13.68 -9.43 10.19
C ARG A 154 -12.40 -10.16 10.61
N LEU A 155 -11.52 -9.46 11.31
CA LEU A 155 -10.36 -10.07 11.94
C LEU A 155 -10.84 -10.97 13.08
N VAL A 156 -10.44 -12.24 13.03
CA VAL A 156 -10.68 -13.23 14.07
C VAL A 156 -9.52 -13.10 15.05
N LYS A 157 -9.86 -12.86 16.32
CA LYS A 157 -8.89 -12.74 17.41
C LYS A 157 -8.97 -13.95 18.32
N ASP A 158 -7.83 -14.39 18.82
CA ASP A 158 -7.77 -15.41 19.86
C ASP A 158 -8.19 -14.85 21.24
N ARG A 159 -8.07 -15.68 22.28
CA ARG A 159 -8.39 -15.28 23.66
C ARG A 159 -7.46 -14.19 24.21
N ASN A 160 -6.26 -14.05 23.63
CA ASN A 160 -5.26 -13.06 24.02
C ASN A 160 -5.44 -11.73 23.26
N GLY A 161 -6.37 -11.67 22.30
CA GLY A 161 -6.63 -10.51 21.46
C GLY A 161 -5.73 -10.40 20.23
N GLU A 162 -4.89 -11.41 19.97
CA GLU A 162 -4.04 -11.49 18.79
C GLU A 162 -4.85 -11.93 17.58
N VAL A 163 -4.59 -11.31 16.43
CA VAL A 163 -5.28 -11.63 15.17
C VAL A 163 -4.74 -12.96 14.65
N VAL A 164 -5.60 -13.98 14.62
CA VAL A 164 -5.24 -15.33 14.15
C VAL A 164 -5.75 -15.64 12.75
N ASP A 165 -6.83 -14.99 12.32
CA ASP A 165 -7.42 -15.21 10.99
C ASP A 165 -8.25 -14.00 10.54
N ALA A 166 -8.74 -14.03 9.30
CA ALA A 166 -9.70 -13.08 8.77
C ALA A 166 -10.86 -13.83 8.08
N SER A 167 -12.09 -13.58 8.54
CA SER A 167 -13.29 -14.18 7.97
C SER A 167 -14.07 -13.16 7.14
N ARG A 168 -14.63 -13.59 6.01
CA ARG A 168 -15.47 -12.73 5.16
C ARG A 168 -16.88 -12.67 5.74
N VAL A 169 -17.38 -11.45 5.91
CA VAL A 169 -18.73 -11.17 6.43
C VAL A 169 -19.56 -10.41 5.41
N CYS A 170 -20.88 -10.56 5.49
CA CYS A 170 -21.86 -9.85 4.68
C CYS A 170 -22.59 -8.89 5.61
N ALA A 171 -22.29 -7.61 5.47
CA ALA A 171 -22.89 -6.54 6.27
C ALA A 171 -24.17 -6.02 5.60
N PHE A 172 -25.21 -5.80 6.39
CA PHE A 172 -26.50 -5.24 5.97
C PHE A 172 -26.97 -4.13 6.92
N PRO A 173 -27.68 -3.11 6.41
CA PRO A 173 -28.17 -2.02 7.25
C PRO A 173 -29.30 -2.52 8.14
N VAL A 174 -29.26 -2.13 9.41
CA VAL A 174 -30.36 -2.35 10.37
C VAL A 174 -31.30 -1.16 10.33
N ASP A 175 -32.59 -1.42 10.42
CA ASP A 175 -33.60 -0.37 10.47
C ASP A 175 -33.43 0.50 11.72
N ALA A 176 -33.49 1.81 11.52
CA ALA A 176 -33.36 2.76 12.62
C ALA A 176 -34.62 2.71 13.50
N VAL A 177 -34.42 2.60 14.82
CA VAL A 177 -35.52 2.66 15.79
C VAL A 177 -36.03 4.11 15.86
N PRO A 178 -37.33 4.36 15.61
CA PRO A 178 -37.90 5.70 15.72
C PRO A 178 -37.62 6.32 17.10
N GLY A 179 -37.23 7.60 17.12
CA GLY A 179 -36.94 8.33 18.37
C GLY A 179 -35.53 8.13 18.95
N LYS A 180 -34.72 7.18 18.44
CA LYS A 180 -33.33 6.99 18.88
C LYS A 180 -32.35 7.69 17.93
N LYS A 181 -31.56 8.64 18.44
CA LYS A 181 -30.45 9.24 17.68
C LYS A 181 -29.33 8.21 17.54
N VAL A 182 -28.90 7.94 16.31
CA VAL A 182 -27.76 7.06 16.02
C VAL A 182 -26.58 7.93 15.61
N PHE A 183 -25.45 7.79 16.33
CA PHE A 183 -24.20 8.45 16.00
C PHE A 183 -23.47 7.67 14.89
N GLY A 184 -22.93 8.37 13.88
CA GLY A 184 -22.17 7.73 12.79
C GLY A 184 -22.99 7.14 11.63
N GLY A 185 -24.31 7.34 11.60
CA GLY A 185 -25.19 6.89 10.51
C GLY A 185 -25.99 5.63 10.85
N ARG A 186 -26.46 4.89 9.83
CA ARG A 186 -27.22 3.64 10.04
C ARG A 186 -26.30 2.58 10.63
N SER A 187 -26.79 1.86 11.65
CA SER A 187 -26.11 0.67 12.18
C SER A 187 -26.12 -0.46 11.14
N TRP A 188 -25.08 -1.29 11.20
CA TRP A 188 -24.92 -2.45 10.32
C TRP A 188 -24.84 -3.71 11.18
N ASP A 189 -25.51 -4.77 10.74
CA ASP A 189 -25.39 -6.11 11.29
C ASP A 189 -24.72 -7.01 10.24
N GLU A 190 -24.23 -8.18 10.66
CA GLU A 190 -23.33 -9.01 9.88
C GLU A 190 -23.73 -10.50 9.92
N ARG A 191 -23.64 -11.16 8.77
CA ARG A 191 -23.77 -12.63 8.63
C ARG A 191 -22.56 -13.23 7.91
N PRO A 192 -22.29 -14.54 8.01
CA PRO A 192 -21.25 -15.19 7.20
C PRO A 192 -21.44 -14.92 5.71
N CYS A 193 -20.36 -14.61 4.99
CA CYS A 193 -20.41 -14.38 3.55
C CYS A 193 -19.76 -15.54 2.79
N ASP A 194 -20.60 -16.34 2.15
CA ASP A 194 -20.18 -17.39 1.23
C ASP A 194 -20.95 -17.29 -0.11
N PRO A 195 -20.32 -16.78 -1.19
CA PRO A 195 -20.89 -16.68 -2.52
C PRO A 195 -21.40 -18.00 -3.07
N GLU A 196 -20.82 -19.15 -2.71
CA GLU A 196 -21.21 -20.46 -3.27
C GLU A 196 -22.63 -20.86 -2.84
N ILE A 197 -23.04 -20.46 -1.64
CA ILE A 197 -24.37 -20.74 -1.08
C ILE A 197 -25.29 -19.51 -1.00
N CYS A 198 -24.78 -18.32 -1.31
CA CYS A 198 -25.51 -17.06 -1.21
C CYS A 198 -26.52 -16.88 -2.35
N SER A 199 -27.81 -16.85 -2.02
CA SER A 199 -28.90 -16.65 -2.99
C SER A 199 -28.72 -15.43 -3.88
N GLU A 200 -28.34 -14.29 -3.30
CA GLU A 200 -28.21 -13.02 -4.01
C GLU A 200 -27.01 -13.03 -4.97
N TYR A 201 -25.94 -13.75 -4.62
CA TYR A 201 -24.80 -13.92 -5.52
C TYR A 201 -25.12 -14.89 -6.66
N GLN A 202 -25.74 -16.03 -6.34
CA GLN A 202 -26.15 -17.03 -7.33
C GLN A 202 -27.19 -16.49 -8.31
N ALA A 203 -28.06 -15.58 -7.88
CA ALA A 203 -29.00 -14.86 -8.74
C ALA A 203 -28.36 -13.74 -9.59
N GLY A 204 -27.08 -13.40 -9.35
CA GLY A 204 -26.38 -12.31 -10.04
C GLY A 204 -26.73 -10.90 -9.55
N GLU A 205 -27.44 -10.77 -8.42
CA GLU A 205 -27.80 -9.47 -7.80
C GLU A 205 -26.65 -8.88 -6.97
N CYS A 206 -25.75 -9.75 -6.48
CA CYS A 206 -24.55 -9.34 -5.74
C CYS A 206 -23.34 -9.36 -6.67
N THR A 207 -22.78 -8.18 -6.96
CA THR A 207 -21.71 -8.01 -7.95
C THR A 207 -20.40 -7.59 -7.30
N PHE A 208 -19.30 -8.10 -7.83
CA PHE A 208 -17.96 -7.66 -7.44
C PHE A 208 -17.64 -6.31 -8.10
N GLY A 209 -17.13 -5.38 -7.31
CA GLY A 209 -16.65 -4.10 -7.82
C GLY A 209 -15.61 -3.47 -6.92
N GLY A 210 -14.71 -2.72 -7.53
CA GLY A 210 -13.71 -1.92 -6.83
C GLY A 210 -13.37 -0.65 -7.59
N VAL A 211 -12.60 0.21 -6.94
CA VAL A 211 -12.13 1.47 -7.51
C VAL A 211 -10.64 1.61 -7.21
N ILE A 212 -9.84 1.88 -8.24
CA ILE A 212 -8.45 2.29 -8.07
C ILE A 212 -8.41 3.81 -7.87
N GLN A 213 -7.69 4.28 -6.85
CA GLN A 213 -7.64 5.69 -6.49
C GLN A 213 -6.20 6.22 -6.56
N PHE A 214 -5.96 7.26 -7.35
CA PHE A 214 -4.60 7.74 -7.64
C PHE A 214 -4.54 9.21 -8.07
N TYR A 215 -3.34 9.78 -8.01
CA TYR A 215 -2.99 11.01 -8.71
C TYR A 215 -2.44 10.70 -10.11
N ILE A 216 -2.62 11.64 -11.02
CA ILE A 216 -2.03 11.60 -12.35
C ILE A 216 -1.05 12.77 -12.46
N PRO A 217 0.26 12.51 -12.63
CA PRO A 217 1.25 13.56 -12.83
C PRO A 217 0.86 14.52 -13.96
N GLY A 218 1.11 15.81 -13.78
CA GLY A 218 0.81 16.85 -14.78
C GLY A 218 -0.66 17.27 -14.89
N VAL A 219 -1.60 16.59 -14.21
CA VAL A 219 -3.02 16.95 -14.20
C VAL A 219 -3.38 17.64 -12.88
N PRO A 220 -3.71 18.94 -12.88
CA PRO A 220 -3.94 19.70 -11.65
C PRO A 220 -5.29 19.36 -11.01
N GLY A 221 -5.36 19.42 -9.67
CA GLY A 221 -6.63 19.31 -8.93
C GLY A 221 -6.46 18.87 -7.48
N VAL A 222 -7.39 19.30 -6.64
CA VAL A 222 -7.49 18.89 -5.22
C VAL A 222 -8.39 17.64 -5.16
N GLY A 223 -7.84 16.47 -5.51
CA GLY A 223 -8.57 15.19 -5.44
C GLY A 223 -7.92 14.05 -6.20
N LEU A 224 -8.43 12.84 -5.97
CA LEU A 224 -7.97 11.62 -6.63
C LEU A 224 -8.80 11.31 -7.88
N TRP A 225 -8.12 10.79 -8.89
CA TRP A 225 -8.76 10.12 -10.01
C TRP A 225 -9.23 8.74 -9.59
N MET A 226 -10.40 8.37 -10.10
CA MET A 226 -11.04 7.10 -9.79
C MET A 226 -11.15 6.25 -11.05
N LEU A 227 -10.69 5.01 -10.99
CA LEU A 227 -10.88 4.01 -12.05
C LEU A 227 -11.75 2.86 -11.50
N PRO A 228 -13.08 2.92 -11.66
CA PRO A 228 -13.95 1.83 -11.28
C PRO A 228 -13.78 0.62 -12.19
N THR A 229 -13.82 -0.58 -11.61
CA THR A 229 -13.72 -1.85 -12.32
C THR A 229 -14.51 -2.95 -11.63
N THR A 230 -15.13 -3.82 -12.42
CA THR A 230 -15.77 -5.06 -11.98
C THR A 230 -14.94 -6.30 -12.36
N SER A 231 -13.75 -6.10 -12.95
CA SER A 231 -12.85 -7.17 -13.34
C SER A 231 -12.10 -7.72 -12.13
N TRP A 232 -12.44 -8.93 -11.72
CA TRP A 232 -11.72 -9.69 -10.69
C TRP A 232 -10.23 -9.85 -11.04
N TYR A 233 -9.93 -10.34 -12.24
CA TYR A 233 -8.55 -10.58 -12.69
C TYR A 233 -7.70 -9.31 -12.66
N SER A 234 -8.26 -8.17 -13.12
CA SER A 234 -7.53 -6.91 -13.05
C SER A 234 -7.22 -6.50 -11.61
N LEU A 235 -8.16 -6.65 -10.68
CA LEU A 235 -7.93 -6.27 -9.29
C LEU A 235 -6.93 -7.19 -8.57
N VAL A 236 -6.93 -8.49 -8.87
CA VAL A 236 -5.93 -9.44 -8.36
C VAL A 236 -4.53 -9.07 -8.85
N ASP A 237 -4.38 -8.79 -10.14
CA ASP A 237 -3.09 -8.39 -10.73
C ASP A 237 -2.60 -7.06 -10.12
N ILE A 238 -3.47 -6.06 -10.04
CA ILE A 238 -3.14 -4.75 -9.45
C ILE A 238 -2.70 -4.90 -8.00
N LYS A 239 -3.43 -5.67 -7.19
CA LYS A 239 -3.06 -5.95 -5.80
C LYS A 239 -1.69 -6.60 -5.71
N SER A 240 -1.42 -7.58 -6.56
CA SER A 240 -0.14 -8.29 -6.60
C SER A 240 1.02 -7.35 -6.93
N SER A 241 0.85 -6.44 -7.90
CA SER A 241 1.85 -5.42 -8.24
C SER A 241 2.10 -4.45 -7.08
N LEU A 242 1.06 -4.02 -6.38
CA LEU A 242 1.16 -3.16 -5.20
C LEU A 242 1.93 -3.86 -4.07
N GLU A 243 1.59 -5.12 -3.77
CA GLU A 243 2.25 -5.91 -2.74
C GLU A 243 3.72 -6.19 -3.06
N LEU A 244 4.05 -6.46 -4.32
CA LEU A 244 5.43 -6.66 -4.77
C LEU A 244 6.29 -5.42 -4.49
N VAL A 245 5.85 -4.25 -4.94
CA VAL A 245 6.58 -2.99 -4.69
C VAL A 245 6.60 -2.67 -3.20
N SER A 246 5.49 -2.88 -2.48
CA SER A 246 5.43 -2.70 -1.03
C SER A 246 6.50 -3.52 -0.31
N ARG A 247 6.70 -4.78 -0.69
CA ARG A 247 7.74 -5.64 -0.07
C ARG A 247 9.15 -5.13 -0.32
N ILE A 248 9.44 -4.65 -1.53
CA ILE A 248 10.77 -4.16 -1.91
C ILE A 248 11.10 -2.82 -1.23
N THR A 249 10.10 -1.96 -1.08
CA THR A 249 10.26 -0.58 -0.61
C THR A 249 10.07 -0.42 0.90
N GLY A 250 9.91 -1.50 1.65
CA GLY A 250 9.63 -1.43 3.09
C GLY A 250 8.26 -0.84 3.41
N ASN A 251 7.23 -1.25 2.67
CA ASN A 251 5.85 -0.78 2.72
C ASN A 251 5.61 0.64 2.18
N ARG A 252 6.47 1.12 1.28
CA ARG A 252 6.31 2.43 0.66
C ARG A 252 5.84 2.34 -0.79
N ILE A 253 4.54 2.46 -0.99
CA ILE A 253 3.92 2.51 -2.32
C ILE A 253 3.86 3.95 -2.87
N THR A 254 3.90 4.94 -1.99
CA THR A 254 3.75 6.35 -2.34
C THR A 254 4.99 6.97 -2.96
N GLY A 255 4.73 7.99 -3.81
CA GLY A 255 5.75 8.90 -4.32
C GLY A 255 6.33 8.51 -5.67
N THR A 256 7.58 8.92 -5.89
CA THR A 256 8.32 8.80 -7.15
C THR A 256 9.70 8.22 -6.88
N PHE A 257 10.23 7.47 -7.83
CA PHE A 257 11.60 6.98 -7.82
C PHE A 257 12.40 7.73 -8.89
N GLY A 258 13.52 8.36 -8.52
CA GLY A 258 14.32 9.17 -9.46
C GLY A 258 13.53 10.31 -10.12
N GLY A 259 12.54 10.89 -9.42
CA GLY A 259 11.64 11.91 -9.97
C GLY A 259 10.59 11.40 -10.95
N LYS A 260 10.51 10.08 -11.18
CA LYS A 260 9.52 9.44 -12.05
C LYS A 260 8.48 8.65 -11.25
N PRO A 261 7.22 8.61 -11.70
CA PRO A 261 6.20 7.74 -11.12
C PRO A 261 6.64 6.28 -11.15
N ILE A 262 6.45 5.55 -10.05
CA ILE A 262 6.79 4.12 -9.97
C ILE A 262 5.86 3.30 -10.85
N PHE A 263 4.59 3.68 -10.93
CA PHE A 263 3.56 2.85 -11.53
C PHE A 263 2.95 3.48 -12.78
N ARG A 264 2.51 2.60 -13.68
CA ARG A 264 1.77 2.95 -14.89
C ARG A 264 0.58 2.02 -15.06
N ILE A 265 -0.60 2.62 -15.31
CA ILE A 265 -1.79 1.85 -15.67
C ILE A 265 -1.80 1.65 -17.18
N ARG A 266 -2.09 0.43 -17.64
CA ARG A 266 -2.14 0.09 -19.07
C ARG A 266 -3.30 -0.85 -19.40
N LYS A 267 -3.68 -0.85 -20.68
CA LYS A 267 -4.55 -1.86 -21.28
C LYS A 267 -3.73 -2.97 -21.92
N VAL A 268 -3.94 -4.20 -21.48
CA VAL A 268 -3.24 -5.39 -21.98
C VAL A 268 -4.24 -6.44 -22.41
N ARG A 269 -4.05 -7.02 -23.59
CA ARG A 269 -4.90 -8.10 -24.11
C ARG A 269 -4.40 -9.42 -23.56
N GLU A 270 -5.25 -10.11 -22.82
CA GLU A 270 -4.92 -11.41 -22.25
C GLU A 270 -5.99 -12.44 -22.54
N GLU A 271 -5.57 -13.70 -22.64
CA GLU A 271 -6.48 -14.84 -22.68
C GLU A 271 -6.78 -15.28 -21.24
N ILE A 272 -8.01 -15.04 -20.79
CA ILE A 272 -8.46 -15.48 -19.47
C ILE A 272 -9.28 -16.76 -19.60
N SER A 273 -9.09 -17.67 -18.64
CA SER A 273 -9.94 -18.84 -18.47
C SER A 273 -11.04 -18.52 -17.45
N ARG A 274 -12.30 -18.57 -17.89
CA ARG A 274 -13.47 -18.40 -17.02
C ARG A 274 -14.34 -19.65 -17.07
N ILE A 275 -15.02 -19.96 -15.97
CA ILE A 275 -16.03 -21.02 -15.96
C ILE A 275 -17.32 -20.44 -16.55
N ASP A 276 -17.91 -21.14 -17.52
CA ASP A 276 -19.25 -20.84 -17.98
C ASP A 276 -20.27 -21.42 -17.01
N THR A 277 -21.08 -20.55 -16.40
CA THR A 277 -22.06 -20.93 -15.39
C THR A 277 -23.17 -21.83 -15.94
N LYS A 278 -23.43 -21.83 -17.25
CA LYS A 278 -24.45 -22.69 -17.86
C LYS A 278 -23.94 -24.10 -18.14
N THR A 279 -22.69 -24.23 -18.59
CA THR A 279 -22.13 -25.50 -19.03
C THR A 279 -21.19 -26.13 -18.01
N GLY A 280 -20.74 -25.36 -17.00
CA GLY A 280 -19.74 -25.77 -16.01
C GLY A 280 -18.33 -25.93 -16.58
N LYS A 281 -18.12 -25.65 -17.87
CA LYS A 281 -16.84 -25.86 -18.56
C LYS A 281 -15.98 -24.60 -18.51
N ALA A 282 -14.65 -24.80 -18.51
CA ALA A 282 -13.71 -23.71 -18.70
C ALA A 282 -13.78 -23.21 -20.15
N ILE A 283 -13.99 -21.90 -20.32
CA ILE A 283 -13.96 -21.20 -21.60
C ILE A 283 -12.80 -20.20 -21.56
N ARG A 284 -11.98 -20.24 -22.60
CA ARG A 284 -10.95 -19.22 -22.84
C ARG A 284 -11.54 -18.06 -23.61
N THR A 285 -11.30 -16.83 -23.16
CA THR A 285 -11.76 -15.62 -23.85
C THR A 285 -10.67 -14.56 -23.78
N SER A 286 -10.32 -13.98 -24.92
CA SER A 286 -9.41 -12.83 -24.93
C SER A 286 -10.16 -11.57 -24.51
N GLN A 287 -9.63 -10.84 -23.53
CA GLN A 287 -10.17 -9.57 -23.05
C GLN A 287 -9.06 -8.56 -22.80
N TRP A 288 -9.39 -7.28 -22.91
CA TRP A 288 -8.52 -6.17 -22.52
C TRP A 288 -8.65 -5.92 -21.02
N LEU A 289 -7.63 -6.30 -20.27
CA LEU A 289 -7.53 -6.10 -18.83
C LEU A 289 -6.82 -4.78 -18.51
N THR A 290 -7.18 -4.22 -17.37
CA THR A 290 -6.47 -3.08 -16.77
C THR A 290 -5.35 -3.65 -15.90
N LYS A 291 -4.10 -3.28 -16.20
CA LYS A 291 -2.93 -3.69 -15.42
C LYS A 291 -2.24 -2.50 -14.79
N LEU A 292 -1.62 -2.75 -13.63
CA LEU A 292 -0.72 -1.84 -12.96
C LEU A 292 0.69 -2.43 -13.07
N GLU A 293 1.55 -1.75 -13.82
CA GLU A 293 2.94 -2.16 -14.02
C GLU A 293 3.86 -1.20 -13.29
N ALA A 294 4.95 -1.71 -12.71
CA ALA A 294 6.03 -0.89 -12.20
C ALA A 294 6.93 -0.49 -13.39
N ASP A 295 7.02 0.81 -13.69
CA ASP A 295 7.76 1.38 -14.82
C ASP A 295 9.15 1.88 -14.38
N VAL A 296 9.78 1.11 -13.48
CA VAL A 296 11.09 1.38 -12.88
C VAL A 296 11.89 0.08 -12.79
N ASP A 297 13.22 0.18 -12.75
CA ASP A 297 14.07 -0.99 -12.50
C ASP A 297 13.89 -1.43 -11.04
N MET A 298 13.34 -2.63 -10.86
CA MET A 298 13.05 -3.20 -9.54
C MET A 298 14.32 -3.53 -8.75
N THR A 299 15.44 -3.79 -9.45
CA THR A 299 16.75 -4.05 -8.83
C THR A 299 17.35 -2.75 -8.31
N GLU A 300 17.30 -1.67 -9.09
CA GLU A 300 17.74 -0.36 -8.63
C GLU A 300 16.86 0.16 -7.48
N LEU A 301 15.55 -0.07 -7.57
CA LEU A 301 14.60 0.28 -6.52
C LEU A 301 14.91 -0.48 -5.22
N ALA A 302 15.16 -1.79 -5.31
CA ALA A 302 15.56 -2.61 -4.17
C ALA A 302 16.87 -2.14 -3.57
N ALA A 303 17.89 -1.93 -4.41
CA ALA A 303 19.19 -1.43 -3.98
C ALA A 303 19.11 -0.05 -3.32
N ALA A 304 18.18 0.82 -3.72
CA ALA A 304 17.97 2.11 -3.07
C ALA A 304 17.25 2.00 -1.71
N CYS A 305 16.43 0.96 -1.53
CA CYS A 305 15.67 0.71 -0.31
C CYS A 305 16.38 -0.23 0.68
N GLU A 306 17.60 -0.70 0.36
CA GLU A 306 18.39 -1.53 1.27
C GLU A 306 18.59 -0.82 2.61
N PRO A 307 18.33 -1.48 3.75
CA PRO A 307 18.38 -0.86 5.07
C PRO A 307 19.69 -0.12 5.33
N GLY A 308 20.83 -0.69 4.92
CA GLY A 308 22.15 -0.07 5.09
C GLY A 308 22.28 1.27 4.37
N ARG A 309 21.72 1.41 3.16
CA ARG A 309 21.76 2.67 2.40
C ARG A 309 20.77 3.70 2.95
N VAL A 310 19.59 3.26 3.38
CA VAL A 310 18.61 4.15 4.03
C VAL A 310 19.19 4.72 5.33
N ILE A 311 19.83 3.87 6.14
CA ILE A 311 20.50 4.28 7.37
C ILE A 311 21.67 5.21 7.06
N SER A 312 22.53 4.88 6.09
CA SER A 312 23.69 5.73 5.77
C SER A 312 23.27 7.10 5.22
N ALA A 313 22.22 7.15 4.38
CA ALA A 313 21.65 8.40 3.90
C ALA A 313 21.06 9.23 5.07
N GLY A 314 20.37 8.56 6.00
CA GLY A 314 19.86 9.19 7.22
C GLY A 314 20.97 9.77 8.09
N LEU A 315 22.06 9.03 8.30
CA LEU A 315 23.24 9.50 9.04
C LEU A 315 23.93 10.67 8.34
N ALA A 316 24.11 10.60 7.02
CA ALA A 316 24.69 11.69 6.24
C ALA A 316 23.84 12.97 6.35
N ALA A 317 22.53 12.86 6.23
CA ALA A 317 21.61 13.98 6.40
C ALA A 317 21.66 14.54 7.84
N ALA A 318 21.66 13.67 8.85
CA ALA A 318 21.79 14.08 10.25
C ALA A 318 23.10 14.84 10.51
N ASN A 319 24.21 14.37 9.93
CA ASN A 319 25.52 15.03 10.05
C ASN A 319 25.55 16.40 9.36
N MET A 320 24.80 16.61 8.28
CA MET A 320 24.67 17.93 7.64
C MET A 320 23.84 18.92 8.47
N LEU A 321 22.88 18.42 9.25
CA LEU A 321 22.02 19.24 10.11
C LEU A 321 22.60 19.44 11.51
N ALA A 322 23.59 18.64 11.91
CA ALA A 322 24.27 18.80 13.17
C ALA A 322 24.94 20.18 13.21
N PRO A 323 24.71 20.98 14.27
CA PRO A 323 25.36 22.28 14.39
C PRO A 323 26.87 22.08 14.33
N SER A 324 27.51 22.81 13.41
CA SER A 324 28.96 22.85 13.34
C SER A 324 29.45 23.28 14.72
N VAL A 325 30.07 22.37 15.47
CA VAL A 325 30.86 22.77 16.63
C VAL A 325 32.01 23.57 16.05
N ILE A 326 31.83 24.89 16.00
CA ILE A 326 32.93 25.81 15.79
C ILE A 326 33.81 25.60 17.01
N HIS A 327 34.82 24.75 16.87
CA HIS A 327 35.97 24.84 17.74
C HIS A 327 36.60 26.19 17.43
N ASP A 328 36.39 27.14 18.33
CA ASP A 328 37.24 28.31 18.51
C ASP A 328 38.67 27.80 18.68
N ARG A 329 39.36 27.56 17.57
CA ARG A 329 40.80 27.50 17.54
C ARG A 329 41.26 28.94 17.69
N ALA A 330 41.62 29.27 18.92
CA ALA A 330 42.35 30.46 19.28
C ALA A 330 43.39 30.76 18.20
N ILE A 331 43.26 31.93 17.60
CA ILE A 331 44.24 32.52 16.70
C ILE A 331 45.47 32.80 17.55
N THR A 332 46.52 31.98 17.40
CA THR A 332 47.87 32.40 17.71
C THR A 332 48.53 32.77 16.39
N GLU A 333 48.72 34.08 16.23
CA GLU A 333 49.57 34.68 15.21
C GLU A 333 50.97 34.07 15.28
N ASP A 334 51.48 33.57 14.16
CA ASP A 334 52.91 33.64 13.91
C ASP A 334 53.18 33.97 12.45
N LYS A 335 54.19 34.82 12.25
CA LYS A 335 54.51 35.55 11.02
C LYS A 335 55.50 34.77 10.16
N GLY A 336 55.31 34.90 8.83
CA GLY A 336 56.32 34.62 7.80
C GLY A 336 56.30 33.17 7.30
N THR A 337 56.30 32.87 6.00
CA THR A 337 56.94 33.57 4.88
C THR A 337 56.21 33.18 3.59
N ALA A 338 56.15 34.12 2.65
CA ALA A 338 55.51 33.97 1.35
C ALA A 338 56.24 32.98 0.43
N GLU A 339 55.48 32.16 -0.31
CA GLU A 339 55.80 31.87 -1.70
C GLU A 339 54.54 31.51 -2.48
N GLN A 340 54.30 32.28 -3.55
CA GLN A 340 53.27 32.05 -4.56
C GLN A 340 53.68 30.88 -5.45
N VAL A 341 52.76 29.98 -5.81
CA VAL A 341 52.61 29.50 -7.21
C VAL A 341 51.15 29.13 -7.47
N SER A 342 50.60 29.75 -8.50
CA SER A 342 49.34 29.41 -9.17
C SER A 342 49.44 28.12 -9.99
N SER A 343 48.38 27.32 -10.08
CA SER A 343 47.89 26.85 -11.39
C SER A 343 46.57 26.08 -11.26
N THR A 344 45.56 26.65 -11.90
CA THR A 344 44.41 26.00 -12.54
C THR A 344 44.83 24.76 -13.34
N THR A 345 44.02 23.69 -13.37
CA THR A 345 43.64 22.95 -14.60
C THR A 345 42.48 21.98 -14.32
N HIS A 346 41.43 22.10 -15.13
CA HIS A 346 40.35 21.14 -15.34
C HIS A 346 40.81 19.91 -16.14
N GLN A 347 40.28 18.72 -15.83
CA GLN A 347 39.81 17.65 -16.75
C GLN A 347 39.49 16.42 -15.87
N ALA A 348 38.27 15.88 -15.77
CA ALA A 348 37.39 15.28 -16.79
C ALA A 348 37.96 14.00 -17.44
N VAL A 349 37.10 12.96 -17.42
CA VAL A 349 37.12 11.69 -18.19
C VAL A 349 38.16 10.65 -17.69
N THR A 350 37.97 9.32 -17.58
CA THR A 350 37.08 8.34 -18.23
C THR A 350 37.14 7.01 -17.46
N LEU A 351 36.07 6.20 -17.53
CA LEU A 351 36.09 4.75 -17.28
C LEU A 351 36.96 4.00 -18.30
N PRO A 352 37.42 2.78 -17.97
CA PRO A 352 37.48 1.73 -18.99
C PRO A 352 36.79 0.44 -18.52
N GLY A 353 36.05 -0.17 -19.44
CA GLY A 353 35.71 -1.59 -19.37
C GLY A 353 36.70 -2.44 -20.19
N SER A 354 36.81 -3.71 -19.86
CA SER A 354 37.17 -4.80 -20.78
C SER A 354 36.97 -6.18 -20.12
N ASN A 355 36.54 -7.12 -20.97
CA ASN A 355 36.16 -8.51 -20.72
C ASN A 355 37.32 -9.47 -20.37
N GLY A 356 36.96 -10.64 -19.80
CA GLY A 356 37.29 -11.93 -20.45
C GLY A 356 38.09 -13.00 -19.68
N ASN A 357 37.36 -14.05 -19.25
CA ASN A 357 37.68 -15.50 -19.17
C ASN A 357 38.71 -16.11 -18.17
N GLY A 358 38.27 -17.20 -17.50
CA GLY A 358 39.07 -18.44 -17.37
C GLY A 358 39.15 -19.15 -16.00
N ILE A 359 38.17 -20.02 -15.70
CA ILE A 359 38.25 -21.40 -15.12
C ILE A 359 39.18 -21.68 -13.91
N ILE A 360 38.62 -22.24 -12.81
CA ILE A 360 38.95 -23.56 -12.18
C ILE A 360 37.87 -23.93 -11.14
N SER A 361 37.57 -25.23 -11.12
CA SER A 361 36.65 -26.02 -10.30
C SER A 361 37.03 -26.16 -8.83
N GLU A 362 36.06 -26.32 -7.93
CA GLU A 362 36.01 -27.49 -7.01
C GLU A 362 34.65 -27.65 -6.32
N SER A 363 34.33 -28.92 -6.11
CA SER A 363 33.07 -29.53 -5.67
C SER A 363 32.92 -29.62 -4.16
N ALA A 364 31.70 -29.48 -3.64
CA ALA A 364 31.16 -30.30 -2.54
C ALA A 364 29.64 -30.10 -2.41
N GLU A 365 28.86 -31.01 -3.01
CA GLU A 365 27.47 -31.24 -2.63
C GLU A 365 27.41 -32.34 -1.58
N THR A 366 26.70 -32.09 -0.48
CA THR A 366 26.16 -33.14 0.40
C THR A 366 24.83 -32.66 1.00
N THR A 367 23.77 -33.14 0.35
CA THR A 367 22.39 -33.46 0.72
C THR A 367 21.74 -33.19 2.11
N PHE A 368 20.44 -32.83 1.99
CA PHE A 368 19.24 -33.10 2.83
C PHE A 368 18.90 -32.28 4.12
N SER A 369 18.04 -31.26 3.92
CA SER A 369 16.66 -31.07 4.41
C SER A 369 16.24 -31.22 5.89
N LYS A 370 15.47 -30.19 6.32
CA LYS A 370 14.20 -30.22 7.10
C LYS A 370 14.28 -30.24 8.63
N ALA A 371 13.99 -29.10 9.28
CA ALA A 371 13.13 -28.99 10.47
C ALA A 371 12.91 -27.53 10.93
N ALA A 372 11.69 -27.27 11.42
CA ALA A 372 11.17 -26.13 12.20
C ALA A 372 10.72 -24.88 11.41
N SER A 373 9.45 -24.47 11.26
CA SER A 373 8.15 -24.79 11.90
C SER A 373 8.10 -24.85 13.43
N GLU A 374 7.44 -23.83 14.00
CA GLU A 374 6.87 -23.74 15.36
C GLU A 374 7.83 -23.72 16.57
N SER A 375 7.86 -22.58 17.27
CA SER A 375 7.52 -22.50 18.71
C SER A 375 7.69 -21.08 19.28
N SER A 376 6.69 -20.70 20.07
CA SER A 376 6.73 -19.66 21.11
C SER A 376 8.06 -19.67 21.86
N SER A 377 8.73 -18.52 21.96
CA SER A 377 9.98 -18.37 22.72
C SER A 377 9.70 -18.27 24.22
N THR A 378 9.29 -19.36 24.85
CA THR A 378 9.41 -19.55 26.30
C THR A 378 10.77 -20.15 26.62
N VAL A 379 11.66 -19.37 27.24
CA VAL A 379 12.96 -19.85 27.73
C VAL A 379 12.78 -20.36 29.16
N SER A 380 12.95 -21.67 29.37
CA SER A 380 12.90 -22.29 30.69
C SER A 380 14.26 -22.24 31.40
N GLU A 381 14.28 -21.70 32.62
CA GLU A 381 15.36 -21.93 33.59
C GLU A 381 15.10 -23.20 34.39
N GLU A 382 16.14 -24.02 34.57
CA GLU A 382 16.16 -25.12 35.53
C GLU A 382 16.46 -24.57 36.92
N GLN A 383 15.44 -24.56 37.78
CA GLN A 383 15.64 -24.63 39.23
C GLN A 383 14.66 -25.63 39.84
N ASN A 384 15.17 -26.32 40.84
CA ASN A 384 14.63 -27.51 41.47
C ASN A 384 13.32 -27.20 42.20
N GLY A 385 12.24 -27.90 41.82
CA GLY A 385 11.04 -28.16 42.60
C GLY A 385 10.39 -27.01 43.38
N GLU A 386 9.62 -26.15 42.71
CA GLU A 386 8.37 -25.55 43.23
C GLU A 386 7.62 -24.82 42.08
N LYS A 387 6.29 -24.68 42.21
CA LYS A 387 5.33 -24.28 41.14
C LYS A 387 5.78 -23.06 40.30
N LYS A 388 5.82 -23.24 38.97
CA LYS A 388 6.15 -22.21 37.96
C LYS A 388 5.04 -21.17 37.80
N GLU A 389 5.32 -19.93 38.20
CA GLU A 389 4.72 -18.73 37.57
C GLU A 389 5.50 -18.44 36.27
N GLU A 390 4.81 -18.33 35.13
CA GLU A 390 5.42 -17.91 33.87
C GLU A 390 5.79 -16.42 33.93
N LYS A 391 7.03 -16.12 34.30
CA LYS A 391 7.56 -14.75 34.25
C LYS A 391 7.90 -14.38 32.81
N LYS A 392 7.30 -13.29 32.32
CA LYS A 392 7.56 -12.73 30.98
C LYS A 392 8.80 -11.82 31.03
N LEU A 393 9.70 -11.95 30.06
CA LEU A 393 10.83 -11.04 29.90
C LEU A 393 10.34 -9.64 29.50
N SER A 394 11.08 -8.61 29.90
CA SER A 394 10.87 -7.27 29.35
C SER A 394 11.32 -7.21 27.88
N SER A 395 10.80 -6.23 27.13
CA SER A 395 11.08 -6.06 25.71
C SER A 395 12.59 -5.89 25.42
N SER A 396 13.31 -5.17 26.28
CA SER A 396 14.76 -4.97 26.15
C SER A 396 15.56 -6.24 26.46
N ALA A 397 15.15 -7.00 27.48
CA ALA A 397 15.80 -8.27 27.83
C ALA A 397 15.56 -9.35 26.75
N GLU A 398 14.38 -9.36 26.13
CA GLU A 398 14.07 -10.26 25.01
C GLU A 398 14.91 -9.93 23.77
N PHE A 399 15.09 -8.64 23.45
CA PHE A 399 15.95 -8.22 22.36
C PHE A 399 17.41 -8.61 22.60
N LEU A 400 17.94 -8.36 23.79
CA LEU A 400 19.30 -8.74 24.17
C LEU A 400 19.51 -10.27 24.06
N TRP A 401 18.54 -11.07 24.49
CA TRP A 401 18.59 -12.52 24.35
C TRP A 401 18.65 -12.95 22.87
N LYS A 402 17.80 -12.39 22.00
CA LYS A 402 17.80 -12.69 20.56
C LYS A 402 19.12 -12.29 19.90
N SER A 403 19.67 -11.13 20.26
CA SER A 403 20.96 -10.66 19.75
C SER A 403 22.14 -11.56 20.17
N LEU A 404 22.18 -12.00 21.43
CA LEU A 404 23.22 -12.92 21.91
C LEU A 404 23.06 -14.33 21.33
N ALA A 405 21.82 -14.83 21.20
CA ALA A 405 21.54 -16.12 20.58
C ALA A 405 21.92 -16.17 19.09
N GLY A 406 21.90 -15.03 18.40
CA GLY A 406 22.34 -14.92 17.01
C GLY A 406 23.87 -14.94 16.83
N VAL A 407 24.64 -14.63 17.88
CA VAL A 407 26.11 -14.49 17.81
C VAL A 407 26.84 -15.65 18.52
N CYS A 408 26.28 -16.18 19.61
CA CYS A 408 26.87 -17.25 20.40
C CYS A 408 26.42 -18.63 19.90
N LYS A 409 27.31 -19.62 19.95
CA LYS A 409 27.07 -20.98 19.42
C LYS A 409 26.48 -21.94 20.45
N SER A 410 26.47 -21.57 21.73
CA SER A 410 25.94 -22.42 22.80
C SER A 410 25.27 -21.63 23.93
N LYS A 411 24.38 -22.29 24.67
CA LYS A 411 23.71 -21.70 25.85
C LYS A 411 24.69 -21.29 26.95
N ALA A 412 25.80 -22.03 27.10
CA ALA A 412 26.85 -21.70 28.07
C ALA A 412 27.58 -20.40 27.68
N GLU A 413 27.81 -20.20 26.38
CA GLU A 413 28.43 -19.00 25.83
C GLU A 413 27.50 -17.78 25.95
N VAL A 414 26.20 -17.95 25.73
CA VAL A 414 25.20 -16.89 25.98
C VAL A 414 25.21 -16.45 27.45
N LYS A 415 25.23 -17.40 28.40
CA LYS A 415 25.32 -17.07 29.84
C LYS A 415 26.64 -16.39 30.20
N GLY A 416 27.76 -16.86 29.64
CA GLY A 416 29.07 -16.23 29.83
C GLY A 416 29.09 -14.78 29.33
N ARG A 417 28.52 -14.53 28.15
CA ARG A 417 28.46 -13.18 27.57
C ARG A 417 27.49 -12.26 28.29
N LEU A 418 26.38 -12.79 28.80
CA LEU A 418 25.45 -12.06 29.64
C LEU A 418 26.12 -11.59 30.94
N ARG A 419 26.90 -12.47 31.58
CA ARG A 419 27.67 -12.14 32.79
C ARG A 419 28.72 -11.06 32.51
N GLU A 420 29.38 -11.11 31.36
CA GLU A 420 30.38 -10.11 30.94
C GLU A 420 29.76 -8.73 30.70
N LEU A 421 28.59 -8.67 30.07
CA LEU A 421 27.93 -7.41 29.71
C LEU A 421 27.17 -6.77 30.88
N CYS A 422 26.58 -7.59 31.76
CA CYS A 422 25.60 -7.14 32.75
C CYS A 422 25.90 -7.58 34.18
N GLY A 423 26.87 -8.48 34.41
CA GLY A 423 27.16 -9.04 35.74
C GLY A 423 26.10 -10.00 36.28
N VAL A 424 25.12 -10.42 35.47
CA VAL A 424 24.02 -11.31 35.89
C VAL A 424 24.02 -12.63 35.13
N ASP A 425 23.49 -13.67 35.77
CA ASP A 425 23.44 -15.04 35.23
C ASP A 425 22.11 -15.40 34.55
N SER A 426 21.13 -14.50 34.60
CA SER A 426 19.78 -14.70 34.10
C SER A 426 19.24 -13.42 33.46
N PHE A 427 18.54 -13.59 32.33
CA PHE A 427 17.81 -12.50 31.68
C PHE A 427 16.61 -12.03 32.52
N PHE A 428 16.09 -12.88 33.41
CA PHE A 428 14.99 -12.52 34.32
C PHE A 428 15.44 -11.64 35.48
N ALA A 429 16.75 -11.52 35.72
CA ALA A 429 17.33 -10.66 36.74
C ALA A 429 17.68 -9.26 36.21
N LEU A 430 17.45 -8.98 34.92
CA LEU A 430 17.76 -7.68 34.32
C LEU A 430 16.65 -6.65 34.56
N THR A 431 17.06 -5.44 34.90
CA THR A 431 16.22 -4.25 34.71
C THR A 431 16.29 -3.79 33.24
N ASP A 432 15.26 -3.07 32.77
CA ASP A 432 15.24 -2.54 31.41
C ASP A 432 16.43 -1.62 31.10
N ALA A 433 16.85 -0.82 32.08
CA ALA A 433 18.03 0.05 31.94
C ALA A 433 19.31 -0.77 31.72
N GLN A 434 19.50 -1.85 32.49
CA GLN A 434 20.65 -2.75 32.32
C GLN A 434 20.62 -3.49 30.98
N ALA A 435 19.44 -3.94 30.55
CA ALA A 435 19.28 -4.61 29.26
C ALA A 435 19.59 -3.67 28.08
N SER A 436 19.13 -2.42 28.14
CA SER A 436 19.41 -1.40 27.12
C SER A 436 20.89 -0.99 27.10
N GLU A 437 21.53 -0.81 28.27
CA GLU A 437 22.96 -0.50 28.34
C GLU A 437 23.82 -1.62 27.75
N ALA A 438 23.46 -2.88 28.03
CA ALA A 438 24.14 -4.04 27.50
C ALA A 438 23.99 -4.19 25.97
N LEU A 439 22.81 -3.85 25.44
CA LEU A 439 22.56 -3.85 24.01
C LEU A 439 23.41 -2.78 23.29
N ASN A 440 23.58 -1.61 23.90
CA ASN A 440 24.45 -0.55 23.38
C ASN A 440 25.93 -1.01 23.36
N LYS A 441 26.42 -1.59 24.46
CA LYS A 441 27.79 -2.15 24.52
C LYS A 441 28.01 -3.26 23.49
N LEU A 442 27.04 -4.14 23.29
CA LEU A 442 27.11 -5.19 22.28
C LEU A 442 27.15 -4.59 20.86
N THR A 443 26.38 -3.54 20.62
CA THR A 443 26.35 -2.83 19.32
C THR A 443 27.67 -2.14 19.03
N GLU A 444 28.26 -1.46 20.02
CA GLU A 444 29.60 -0.84 19.90
C GLU A 444 30.69 -1.88 19.60
N GLN A 445 30.66 -3.04 20.27
CA GLN A 445 31.61 -4.13 20.01
C GLN A 445 31.47 -4.74 18.61
N MET A 446 30.25 -4.81 18.09
CA MET A 446 30.00 -5.27 16.72
C MET A 446 30.50 -4.26 15.70
N LEU A 447 30.30 -2.95 15.95
CA LEU A 447 30.78 -1.88 15.09
C LEU A 447 32.31 -1.76 15.06
N GLN A 448 33.02 -2.12 16.14
CA GLN A 448 34.49 -2.15 16.16
C GLN A 448 35.12 -3.35 15.42
N LYS A 449 34.32 -4.35 15.05
CA LYS A 449 34.76 -5.53 14.28
C LYS A 449 34.60 -5.37 12.76
N TYR A 450 33.95 -4.30 12.32
CA TYR A 450 33.84 -3.86 10.93
C TYR A 450 34.65 -2.58 10.73
#